data_AF-A0AA37PRK3-F1
#
_entry.id   AF-A0AA37PRK3-F1
#
_cell.length_a   1.000
_cell.length_b   1.000
_cell.length_c   1.000
_cell.angle_alpha   90.00
_cell.angle_beta   90.00
_cell.angle_gamma   90.00
#
_symmetry.space_group_name_H-M   'P 1'
#
loop_
_entity.id
_entity.type
_entity.pdbx_description
1 polymer ?
#
loop_
_entity_poly.entity_id
_entity_poly.type
_entity_poly.pdbx_seq_one_letter_code
_entity_poly.pdbx_strand_id
1 'polypeptide(L)' 'MSRIESEVLSAFTQRLHEVSEVVPAAVAARLGEFLAAEKLPKADVLVTLFAEETGDRRA' A
#
# COMPACT_ATOMS: atom_id res chain seq x y z
N MET A 1 -9.20 -16.51 1.03
CA MET A 1 -8.99 -15.75 2.28
C MET A 1 -9.75 -16.32 3.47
N SER A 2 -9.03 -16.64 4.54
CA SER A 2 -9.58 -16.85 5.89
C SER A 2 -10.12 -15.55 6.48
N ARG A 3 -11.11 -15.63 7.37
CA ARG A 3 -11.65 -14.46 8.08
C ARG A 3 -10.56 -13.65 8.80
N ILE A 4 -9.59 -14.35 9.39
CA ILE A 4 -8.47 -13.73 10.11
C ILE A 4 -7.58 -12.95 9.14
N GLU A 5 -7.31 -13.50 7.95
CA GLU A 5 -6.49 -12.82 6.93
C GLU A 5 -7.17 -11.52 6.44
N SER A 6 -8.50 -11.54 6.30
CA SER A 6 -9.28 -10.35 5.94
C SER A 6 -9.27 -9.28 7.03
N GLU A 7 -9.33 -9.67 8.32
CA GLU A 7 -9.27 -8.74 9.45
C GLU A 7 -7.87 -8.10 9.59
N VAL A 8 -6.81 -8.90 9.43
CA VAL A 8 -5.42 -8.42 9.42
C VAL A 8 -5.19 -7.45 8.27
N LEU A 9 -5.67 -7.78 7.07
CA LEU A 9 -5.52 -6.92 5.90
C LEU A 9 -6.26 -5.58 6.06
N SER A 10 -7.48 -5.63 6.58
CA SER A 10 -8.27 -4.42 6.87
C SER A 10 -7.54 -3.51 7.86
N ALA A 11 -7.07 -4.07 8.98
CA ALA A 11 -6.33 -3.31 9.99
C ALA A 11 -5.00 -2.74 9.48
N PHE A 12 -4.29 -3.50 8.63
CA PHE A 12 -3.06 -3.03 7.99
C PHE A 12 -3.30 -1.85 7.05
N THR A 13 -4.32 -1.95 6.18
CA THR A 13 -4.67 -0.88 5.24
C THR A 13 -5.13 0.38 5.99
N GLN A 14 -5.92 0.21 7.05
CA GLN A 14 -6.34 1.33 7.91
C GLN A 14 -5.14 2.03 8.55
N ARG A 15 -4.20 1.29 9.13
CA ARG A 15 -2.97 1.88 9.70
C ARG A 15 -2.11 2.56 8.65
N LEU A 16 -2.03 2.01 7.44
CA LEU A 16 -1.34 2.65 6.32
C LEU A 16 -1.88 4.05 6.03
N HIS A 17 -3.20 4.24 6.09
CA HIS A 17 -3.83 5.55 5.93
C HIS A 17 -3.62 6.49 7.13
N GLU A 18 -3.44 5.95 8.34
CA GLU A 18 -3.14 6.74 9.54
C GLU A 18 -1.72 7.34 9.50
N VAL A 19 -0.75 6.67 8.88
CA VAL A 19 0.63 7.18 8.69
C VAL A 19 0.76 8.01 7.42
N SER A 20 -0.19 8.93 7.20
CA SER A 20 -0.26 9.78 6.00
C SER A 20 0.95 10.71 5.80
N GLU A 21 1.71 11.01 6.86
CA GLU A 21 2.95 11.79 6.79
C GLU A 21 4.11 11.03 6.11
N VAL A 22 4.02 9.69 6.08
CA VAL A 22 5.07 8.82 5.53
C VAL A 22 4.60 8.13 4.25
N VAL A 23 3.32 7.76 4.16
CA VAL A 23 2.76 7.04 3.00
C VAL A 23 1.69 7.89 2.34
N PRO A 24 1.88 8.30 1.07
CA PRO A 24 0.85 9.00 0.32
C PRO A 24 -0.44 8.19 0.24
N ALA A 25 -1.58 8.87 0.35
CA ALA A 25 -2.90 8.22 0.35
C ALA A 25 -3.15 7.37 -0.91
N ALA A 26 -2.63 7.80 -2.07
CA ALA A 26 -2.70 7.05 -3.33
C ALA A 26 -1.90 5.73 -3.27
N VAL A 27 -0.73 5.73 -2.63
CA VAL A 27 0.08 4.52 -2.42
C VAL A 27 -0.64 3.54 -1.52
N ALA A 28 -1.22 4.02 -0.41
CA ALA A 28 -2.01 3.20 0.50
C ALA A 28 -3.24 2.58 -0.18
N ALA A 29 -3.96 3.35 -1.00
CA ALA A 29 -5.12 2.86 -1.75
C ALA A 29 -4.73 1.75 -2.75
N ARG A 30 -3.65 1.93 -3.52
CA ARG A 30 -3.16 0.92 -4.48
C ARG A 30 -2.65 -0.33 -3.79
N LEU A 31 -1.94 -0.20 -2.67
CA LEU A 31 -1.54 -1.34 -1.84
C LEU A 31 -2.77 -2.13 -1.36
N GLY A 32 -3.83 -1.44 -0.94
CA GLY A 32 -5.10 -2.07 -0.58
C GLY A 32 -5.71 -2.89 -1.73
N GLU A 33 -5.76 -2.35 -2.94
CA GLU A 33 -6.24 -3.06 -4.13
C GLU A 33 -5.42 -4.32 -4.44
N PHE A 34 -4.09 -4.22 -4.38
CA PHE A 34 -3.18 -5.33 -4.62
C PHE A 34 -3.32 -6.46 -3.62
N LEU A 35 -3.42 -6.11 -2.34
CA LEU A 35 -3.59 -7.08 -1.27
C LEU A 35 -4.97 -7.74 -1.31
N ALA A 36 -6.04 -6.98 -1.63
CA ALA A 36 -7.38 -7.53 -1.85
C ALA A 36 -7.43 -8.51 -3.03
N ALA A 37 -6.58 -8.30 -4.04
CA ALA A 37 -6.44 -9.19 -5.19
C ALA A 37 -5.51 -10.41 -4.94
N GLU A 38 -5.01 -10.61 -3.71
CA GLU A 38 -3.99 -11.62 -3.36
C GLU A 38 -2.72 -11.50 -4.22
N LYS A 39 -2.44 -10.32 -4.77
CA LYS A 39 -1.32 -10.06 -5.69
C LYS A 39 -0.48 -8.93 -5.15
N LEU A 40 0.48 -9.27 -4.30
CA LEU A 40 1.53 -8.34 -3.92
C LEU A 40 2.39 -8.01 -5.14
N PRO A 41 2.43 -6.75 -5.61
CA PRO A 41 3.30 -6.33 -6.70
C PRO A 41 4.76 -6.48 -6.28
N LYS A 42 5.67 -6.51 -7.26
CA LYS A 42 7.11 -6.54 -6.99
C LYS A 42 7.54 -5.28 -6.24
N ALA A 43 8.59 -5.40 -5.42
CA ALA A 43 9.14 -4.29 -4.65
C ALA A 43 9.45 -3.05 -5.53
N ASP A 44 10.02 -3.26 -6.72
CA ASP A 44 10.36 -2.18 -7.66
C ASP A 44 9.13 -1.35 -8.09
N VAL A 45 7.96 -2.00 -8.21
CA VAL A 45 6.70 -1.33 -8.56
C VAL A 45 6.20 -0.46 -7.40
N LEU A 46 6.34 -0.94 -6.17
CA LEU A 46 5.97 -0.18 -4.97
C LEU A 46 6.89 1.02 -4.76
N VAL A 47 8.19 0.86 -5.00
CA VAL A 47 9.16 1.95 -4.93
C VAL A 47 8.85 3.01 -5.99
N THR A 48 8.55 2.59 -7.22
CA THR A 48 8.17 3.51 -8.30
C THR A 48 6.91 4.30 -7.95
N LEU A 49 5.85 3.61 -7.50
CA LEU A 49 4.60 4.25 -7.08
C LEU A 49 4.82 5.24 -5.92
N PHE A 50 5.66 4.88 -4.95
CA PHE A 50 5.98 5.76 -3.84
C PHE A 50 6.77 6.99 -4.29
N ALA A 51 7.77 6.82 -5.15
CA ALA A 51 8.58 7.91 -5.71
C ALA A 51 7.73 8.88 -6.56
N GLU A 52 6.81 8.36 -7.37
CA GLU A 52 5.87 9.16 -8.18
C GLU A 52 4.96 10.02 -7.28
N GLU A 53 4.38 9.44 -6.24
CA GLU A 53 3.40 10.12 -5.37
C GLU A 53 4.05 11.09 -4.37
N THR A 54 5.28 10.81 -3.93
CA THR A 54 6.03 11.73 -3.05
C THR A 54 6.79 12.80 -3.83
N GLY A 55 6.85 12.69 -5.16
CA GLY A 55 7.72 13.51 -5.99
C GLY A 55 9.21 13.29 -5.71
N ASP A 56 9.57 12.22 -5.00
CA ASP A 56 10.96 11.84 -4.73
C ASP A 56 11.57 11.28 -6.01
N ARG A 57 12.09 12.18 -6.84
CA ARG A 57 12.73 11.89 -8.13
C ARG A 57 14.14 11.30 -7.95
N ARG A 58 14.27 10.38 -6.99
CA ARG A 58 15.44 9.53 -6.71
C ARG A 58 15.06 8.07 -6.96
N ALA A 59 14.54 7.79 -8.15
CA ALA A 59 14.44 6.44 -8.69
C ALA A 59 15.45 6.31 -9.83
#